data_AF-E0S033-F1
#
_entry.id   AF-E0S033-F1
#
_cell.length_a   1.000
_cell.length_b   1.000
_cell.length_c   1.000
_cell.angle_alpha   90.00
_cell.angle_beta   90.00
_cell.angle_gamma   90.00
#
_symmetry.space_group_name_H-M   'P 1'
#
loop_
_entity.id
_entity.type
_entity.pdbx_description
1 polymer ?
#
loop_
_entity_poly.entity_id
_entity_poly.type
_entity_poly.pdbx_seq_one_letter_code
_entity_poly.pdbx_strand_id
1 'polypeptide(L)'
;MLTSSLDMLEESLVKKIDILTRIEDENEKQREVLSSMDEEREAEFDATIDKKTELIDQLGLLDDGFQSLFDRVKEEIGANKDQYKEQIKRMQKLIEEITGKSASIEASEHRNKRLAEQYFSSIRQKMAQGKRSSAVAFNYYQTMTNFKDIPPQFLDNKN
;
A
#
# COMPACT_ATOMS: atom_id res chain seq x y z
N MET A 1 -8.17 19.78 26.42
CA MET A 1 -7.07 18.95 25.88
C MET A 1 -7.62 17.76 25.10
N LEU A 2 -8.56 16.99 25.65
CA LEU A 2 -9.15 15.83 24.99
C LEU A 2 -9.84 16.08 23.64
N THR A 3 -10.60 17.18 23.49
CA THR A 3 -11.23 17.54 22.20
C THR A 3 -10.19 17.71 21.09
N SER A 4 -9.09 18.42 21.37
CA SER A 4 -8.00 18.60 20.41
C SER A 4 -7.31 17.27 20.06
N SER A 5 -7.20 16.33 21.01
CA SER A 5 -6.64 15.00 20.73
C SER A 5 -7.56 14.16 19.86
N LEU A 6 -8.88 14.21 20.08
CA LEU A 6 -9.86 13.54 19.24
C LEU A 6 -9.90 14.10 17.82
N ASP A 7 -9.81 15.43 17.67
CA ASP A 7 -9.72 16.08 16.36
C ASP A 7 -8.47 15.61 15.59
N MET A 8 -7.33 15.50 16.27
CA MET A 8 -6.10 14.98 15.68
C MET A 8 -6.19 13.50 15.29
N LEU A 9 -6.88 12.67 16.09
CA LEU A 9 -7.14 11.27 15.74
C LEU A 9 -8.03 11.15 14.50
N GLU A 10 -9.10 11.95 14.44
CA GLU A 10 -9.99 12.01 13.27
C GLU A 10 -9.23 12.47 12.02
N GLU A 11 -8.42 13.53 12.14
CA GLU A 11 -7.58 14.02 11.03
C GLU A 11 -6.56 12.97 10.57
N SER A 12 -5.95 12.24 11.50
CA SER A 12 -5.04 11.14 11.17
C SER A 12 -5.74 10.06 10.34
N LEU A 13 -6.97 9.66 10.70
CA LEU A 13 -7.75 8.70 9.91
C LEU A 13 -8.07 9.21 8.51
N VAL A 14 -8.44 10.49 8.37
CA VAL A 14 -8.68 11.12 7.05
C VAL A 14 -7.41 11.09 6.20
N LYS A 15 -6.24 11.40 6.77
CA LYS A 15 -4.96 11.33 6.05
C LYS A 15 -4.60 9.90 5.63
N LYS A 16 -4.90 8.89 6.45
CA LYS A 16 -4.71 7.48 6.07
C LYS A 16 -5.57 7.11 4.86
N ILE A 17 -6.82 7.58 4.81
CA ILE A 17 -7.72 7.35 3.66
C ILE A 17 -7.16 8.00 2.38
N ASP A 18 -6.62 9.21 2.46
CA ASP A 18 -5.97 9.88 1.33
C ASP A 18 -4.78 9.06 0.81
N ILE A 19 -3.89 8.62 1.71
CA ILE A 19 -2.74 7.79 1.34
C ILE A 19 -3.19 6.46 0.72
N LEU A 20 -4.18 5.79 1.30
CA LEU A 20 -4.73 4.53 0.75
C LEU A 20 -5.32 4.74 -0.64
N THR A 21 -6.00 5.86 -0.88
CA THR A 21 -6.52 6.19 -2.21
C THR A 21 -5.40 6.38 -3.23
N ARG A 22 -4.31 7.05 -2.83
CA ARG A 22 -3.12 7.19 -3.68
C ARG A 22 -2.42 5.86 -3.93
N ILE A 23 -2.45 4.93 -2.97
CA ILE A 23 -1.97 3.55 -3.17
C ILE A 23 -2.86 2.81 -4.17
N GLU A 24 -4.20 2.96 -4.09
CA GLU A 24 -5.13 2.38 -5.07
C GLU A 24 -4.82 2.88 -6.49
N ASP A 25 -4.56 4.19 -6.65
CA ASP A 25 -4.21 4.79 -7.94
C ASP A 25 -2.88 4.26 -8.50
N GLU A 26 -1.83 4.15 -7.68
CA GLU A 26 -0.55 3.58 -8.11
C GLU A 26 -0.65 2.08 -8.42
N ASN A 27 -1.53 1.36 -7.71
CA ASN A 27 -1.78 -0.06 -7.95
C ASN A 27 -2.55 -0.26 -9.27
N GLU A 28 -3.48 0.64 -9.61
CA GLU A 28 -4.12 0.69 -10.92
C GLU A 28 -3.10 0.96 -12.03
N LYS A 29 -2.28 1.99 -11.87
CA LYS A 29 -1.22 2.34 -12.83
C LYS A 29 -0.23 1.20 -13.05
N GLN A 30 0.18 0.53 -11.97
CA GLN A 30 1.02 -0.67 -12.07
C GLN A 30 0.34 -1.77 -12.90
N ARG A 31 -0.97 -1.96 -12.74
CA ARG A 31 -1.73 -2.93 -13.54
C ARG A 31 -1.69 -2.60 -15.03
N GLU A 32 -1.87 -1.33 -15.38
CA GLU A 32 -1.83 -0.86 -16.77
C GLU A 32 -0.45 -1.09 -17.41
N VAL A 33 0.61 -0.75 -16.67
CA VAL A 33 2.01 -1.00 -17.06
C VAL A 33 2.21 -2.51 -17.28
N LEU A 34 1.81 -3.34 -16.31
CA LEU A 34 1.95 -4.79 -16.39
C LEU A 34 1.15 -5.44 -17.53
N SER A 35 -0.02 -4.88 -17.86
CA SER A 35 -0.92 -5.41 -18.91
C SER A 35 -0.36 -5.21 -20.32
N SER A 36 0.56 -4.25 -20.48
CA SER A 36 1.21 -3.92 -21.75
C SER A 36 2.73 -3.83 -21.57
N MET A 37 3.25 -4.69 -20.68
CA MET A 37 4.64 -4.66 -20.26
C MET A 37 5.59 -5.07 -21.38
N ASP A 38 6.61 -4.25 -21.58
CA ASP A 38 7.75 -4.54 -22.42
C ASP A 38 9.05 -4.03 -21.75
N GLU A 39 10.13 -3.96 -22.51
CA GLU A 39 11.45 -3.54 -22.01
C GLU A 39 11.54 -2.02 -21.82
N GLU A 40 10.75 -1.22 -22.56
CA GLU A 40 10.78 0.25 -22.48
C GLU A 40 10.03 0.74 -21.24
N ARG A 41 9.07 -0.04 -20.76
CA ARG A 41 8.21 0.30 -19.61
C ARG A 41 8.70 -0.25 -18.27
N GLU A 42 9.88 -0.86 -18.23
CA GLU A 42 10.49 -1.37 -16.99
C GLU A 42 10.71 -0.25 -15.96
N ALA A 43 11.19 0.93 -16.42
CA ALA A 43 11.34 2.10 -15.56
C ALA A 43 10.00 2.63 -15.01
N GLU A 44 8.91 2.52 -15.79
CA GLU A 44 7.57 2.89 -15.31
C GLU A 44 7.10 1.93 -14.22
N PHE A 45 7.35 0.62 -14.39
CA PHE A 45 7.03 -0.38 -13.38
C PHE A 45 7.79 -0.14 -12.08
N ASP A 46 9.11 0.07 -12.14
CA ASP A 46 9.94 0.35 -10.96
C ASP A 46 9.45 1.61 -10.24
N ALA A 47 9.12 2.67 -10.98
CA ALA A 47 8.59 3.90 -10.40
C ALA A 47 7.27 3.68 -9.63
N THR A 48 6.39 2.76 -10.09
CA THR A 48 5.17 2.40 -9.33
C THR A 48 5.50 1.68 -8.02
N ILE A 49 6.52 0.83 -8.01
CA ILE A 49 6.97 0.13 -6.79
C ILE A 49 7.55 1.13 -5.79
N ASP A 50 8.43 2.01 -6.24
CA ASP A 50 9.06 3.04 -5.41
C ASP A 50 8.00 3.96 -4.80
N LYS A 51 7.03 4.42 -5.62
CA LYS A 51 5.98 5.32 -5.14
C LYS A 51 5.07 4.66 -4.11
N LYS A 52 4.69 3.40 -4.32
CA LYS A 52 3.90 2.64 -3.33
C LYS A 52 4.67 2.46 -2.04
N THR A 53 5.97 2.19 -2.10
CA THR A 53 6.82 2.06 -0.90
C THR A 53 6.84 3.36 -0.09
N GLU A 54 7.04 4.51 -0.74
CA GLU A 54 7.00 5.83 -0.07
C GLU A 54 5.64 6.10 0.61
N LEU A 55 4.53 5.72 -0.04
CA LEU A 55 3.19 5.87 0.51
C LEU A 55 2.95 4.96 1.71
N ILE A 56 3.46 3.72 1.67
CA ILE A 56 3.34 2.76 2.76
C ILE A 56 4.16 3.19 3.97
N ASP A 57 5.36 3.74 3.76
CA ASP A 57 6.15 4.35 4.84
C ASP A 57 5.40 5.52 5.49
N GLN A 58 4.77 6.39 4.70
CA GLN A 58 3.93 7.47 5.23
C GLN A 58 2.72 6.94 6.02
N LEU A 59 2.09 5.87 5.54
CA LEU A 59 0.98 5.21 6.23
C LEU A 59 1.43 4.66 7.59
N GLY A 60 2.59 4.00 7.64
CA GLY A 60 3.18 3.48 8.88
C GLY A 60 3.45 4.58 9.91
N LEU A 61 4.00 5.72 9.49
CA LEU A 61 4.21 6.87 10.38
C LEU A 61 2.90 7.43 10.95
N LEU A 62 1.83 7.47 10.15
CA LEU A 62 0.51 7.88 10.62
C LEU A 62 -0.11 6.85 11.58
N ASP A 63 0.11 5.55 11.35
CA ASP A 63 -0.34 4.48 12.24
C ASP A 63 0.35 4.58 13.61
N ASP A 64 1.67 4.75 13.63
CA ASP A 64 2.44 4.91 14.87
C ASP A 64 2.02 6.16 15.66
N GLY A 65 1.84 7.28 14.95
CA GLY A 65 1.37 8.53 15.55
C GLY A 65 -0.06 8.43 16.11
N PHE A 66 -0.96 7.78 15.36
CA PHE A 66 -2.33 7.52 15.79
C PHE A 66 -2.35 6.63 17.04
N GLN A 67 -1.64 5.50 17.03
CA GLN A 67 -1.62 4.56 18.14
C GLN A 67 -1.05 5.22 19.40
N SER A 68 0.05 5.96 19.25
CA SER A 68 0.67 6.71 20.35
C SER A 68 -0.26 7.75 20.97
N LEU A 69 -1.05 8.46 20.16
CA LEU A 69 -2.01 9.43 20.67
C LEU A 69 -3.22 8.73 21.30
N PHE A 70 -3.79 7.74 20.62
CA PHE A 70 -4.95 6.98 21.08
C PHE A 70 -4.69 6.32 22.43
N ASP A 71 -3.52 5.69 22.61
CA ASP A 71 -3.16 5.05 23.88
C ASP A 71 -3.12 6.00 25.07
N ARG A 72 -2.79 7.28 24.84
CA ARG A 72 -2.78 8.31 25.89
C ARG A 72 -4.18 8.78 26.27
N VAL A 73 -5.13 8.74 25.34
CA VAL A 73 -6.46 9.35 25.53
C VAL A 73 -7.59 8.34 25.64
N LYS A 74 -7.35 7.05 25.37
CA LYS A 74 -8.39 6.00 25.34
C LYS A 74 -9.17 5.85 26.65
N GLU A 75 -8.51 6.01 27.80
CA GLU A 75 -9.17 5.93 29.11
C GLU A 75 -10.10 7.12 29.35
N GLU A 76 -9.64 8.33 29.00
CA GLU A 76 -10.41 9.57 29.15
C GLU A 76 -11.58 9.63 28.16
N ILE A 77 -11.39 9.14 26.93
CA ILE A 77 -12.48 8.91 25.96
C ILE A 77 -13.49 7.91 26.54
N GLY A 78 -13.01 6.84 27.17
CA GLY A 78 -13.82 5.80 27.78
C GLY A 78 -14.72 6.32 28.91
N ALA A 79 -14.20 7.23 29.73
CA ALA A 79 -14.93 7.88 30.81
C ALA A 79 -15.97 8.90 30.32
N ASN A 80 -15.77 9.49 29.13
CA ASN A 80 -16.60 10.58 28.58
C ASN A 80 -17.32 10.19 27.29
N LYS A 81 -17.65 8.90 27.08
CA LYS A 81 -18.20 8.38 25.82
C LYS A 81 -19.43 9.13 25.31
N ASP A 82 -20.34 9.51 26.20
CA ASP A 82 -21.58 10.20 25.82
C ASP A 82 -21.31 11.59 25.25
N GLN A 83 -20.31 12.30 25.78
CA GLN A 83 -19.90 13.62 25.31
C GLN A 83 -19.31 13.58 23.90
N TYR A 84 -18.57 12.51 23.57
CA TYR A 84 -17.85 12.37 22.29
C TYR A 84 -18.51 11.40 21.31
N LYS A 85 -19.74 10.96 21.59
CA LYS A 85 -20.43 9.89 20.86
C LYS A 85 -20.46 10.10 19.34
N GLU A 86 -20.75 11.31 18.88
CA GLU A 86 -20.82 11.61 17.45
C GLU A 86 -19.44 11.59 16.78
N GLN A 87 -18.40 12.06 17.47
CA GLN A 87 -17.02 12.00 16.96
C GLN A 87 -16.49 10.57 16.93
N ILE A 88 -16.77 9.77 17.96
CA ILE A 88 -16.46 8.34 18.00
C ILE A 88 -17.12 7.61 16.82
N LYS A 89 -18.40 7.87 16.54
CA LYS A 89 -19.09 7.29 15.38
C LYS A 89 -18.45 7.68 14.05
N ARG A 90 -18.01 8.93 13.88
CA ARG A 90 -17.30 9.35 12.66
C ARG A 90 -15.99 8.62 12.50
N MET A 91 -15.17 8.56 13.55
CA MET A 91 -13.92 7.80 13.54
C MET A 91 -14.14 6.32 13.22
N GLN A 92 -15.19 5.69 13.78
CA GLN A 92 -15.55 4.30 13.46
C GLN A 92 -15.83 4.10 11.96
N LYS A 93 -16.59 5.01 11.34
CA LYS A 93 -16.84 4.98 9.88
C LYS A 93 -15.55 5.14 9.07
N LEU A 94 -14.66 6.04 9.49
CA LEU A 94 -13.36 6.22 8.82
C LEU A 94 -12.51 4.93 8.92
N ILE A 95 -12.53 4.25 10.07
CA ILE A 95 -11.83 2.96 10.26
C ILE A 95 -12.45 1.86 9.39
N GLU A 96 -13.78 1.82 9.25
CA GLU A 96 -14.46 0.89 8.33
C GLU A 96 -14.03 1.15 6.88
N GLU A 97 -13.96 2.42 6.46
CA GLU A 97 -13.49 2.80 5.12
C GLU A 97 -12.03 2.40 4.89
N ILE A 98 -11.14 2.69 5.85
CA ILE A 98 -9.73 2.27 5.82
C ILE A 98 -9.63 0.75 5.62
N THR A 99 -10.40 -0.02 6.41
CA THR A 99 -10.40 -1.49 6.33
C THR A 99 -10.86 -1.96 4.95
N GLY A 100 -11.91 -1.35 4.41
CA GLY A 100 -12.41 -1.65 3.05
C GLY A 100 -11.38 -1.36 1.96
N LYS A 101 -10.71 -0.21 2.03
CA LYS A 101 -9.64 0.16 1.10
C LYS A 101 -8.44 -0.77 1.19
N SER A 102 -7.98 -1.10 2.40
CA SER A 102 -6.88 -2.05 2.59
C SER A 102 -7.18 -3.41 1.95
N ALA A 103 -8.40 -3.96 2.14
CA ALA A 103 -8.79 -5.22 1.51
C ALA A 103 -8.88 -5.13 -0.02
N SER A 104 -9.36 -3.99 -0.55
CA SER A 104 -9.39 -3.71 -1.99
C SER A 104 -7.98 -3.69 -2.58
N ILE A 105 -7.05 -2.96 -1.94
CA ILE A 105 -5.64 -2.84 -2.32
C ILE A 105 -4.96 -4.21 -2.29
N GLU A 106 -5.16 -5.00 -1.23
CA GLU A 106 -4.58 -6.34 -1.11
C GLU A 106 -5.01 -7.23 -2.28
N ALA A 107 -6.30 -7.21 -2.62
CA ALA A 107 -6.83 -7.98 -3.74
C ALA A 107 -6.24 -7.53 -5.09
N SER A 108 -6.02 -6.23 -5.32
CA SER A 108 -5.37 -5.72 -6.53
C SER A 108 -3.87 -6.02 -6.57
N GLU A 109 -3.15 -5.93 -5.45
CA GLU A 109 -1.73 -6.33 -5.36
C GLU A 109 -1.56 -7.81 -5.73
N HIS A 110 -2.46 -8.69 -5.28
CA HIS A 110 -2.44 -10.10 -5.70
C HIS A 110 -2.70 -10.30 -7.20
N ARG A 111 -3.48 -9.44 -7.84
CA ARG A 111 -3.68 -9.47 -9.30
C ARG A 111 -2.42 -9.00 -10.02
N ASN A 112 -1.85 -7.87 -9.59
CA ASN A 112 -0.65 -7.31 -10.18
C ASN A 112 0.55 -8.24 -10.02
N LYS A 113 0.69 -8.89 -8.85
CA LYS A 113 1.73 -9.88 -8.63
C LYS A 113 1.67 -11.02 -9.64
N ARG A 114 0.47 -11.55 -9.92
CA ARG A 114 0.31 -12.60 -10.93
C ARG A 114 0.70 -12.14 -12.33
N LEU A 115 0.35 -10.91 -12.71
CA LEU A 115 0.75 -10.34 -14.01
C LEU A 115 2.28 -10.18 -14.10
N ALA A 116 2.91 -9.67 -13.04
CA ALA A 116 4.35 -9.54 -12.95
C ALA A 116 5.05 -10.91 -13.06
N GLU A 117 4.58 -11.92 -12.31
CA GLU A 117 5.11 -13.28 -12.36
C GLU A 117 5.01 -13.90 -13.76
N GLN A 118 3.87 -13.70 -14.45
CA GLN A 118 3.67 -14.16 -15.83
C GLN A 118 4.65 -13.49 -16.79
N TYR A 119 4.77 -12.16 -16.71
CA TYR A 119 5.72 -11.40 -17.53
C TYR A 119 7.16 -11.90 -17.32
N PHE A 120 7.62 -11.94 -16.07
CA PHE A 120 8.98 -12.37 -15.74
C PHE A 120 9.24 -13.83 -16.12
N SER A 121 8.25 -14.72 -16.01
CA SER A 121 8.37 -16.09 -16.49
C SER A 121 8.58 -16.15 -18.01
N SER A 122 7.84 -15.35 -18.78
CA SER A 122 8.01 -15.29 -20.23
C SER A 122 9.38 -14.76 -20.63
N ILE A 123 9.93 -13.80 -19.88
CA ILE A 123 11.28 -13.26 -20.12
C ILE A 123 12.34 -14.34 -19.87
N ARG A 124 12.26 -15.10 -18.78
CA ARG A 124 13.19 -16.22 -18.51
C ARG A 124 13.22 -17.23 -19.65
N GLN A 125 12.05 -17.60 -20.17
CA GLN A 125 11.97 -18.55 -21.29
C GLN A 125 12.62 -18.01 -22.56
N LYS A 126 12.42 -16.71 -22.88
CA LYS A 126 13.08 -16.07 -24.03
C LYS A 126 14.60 -16.01 -23.88
N MET A 127 15.09 -15.74 -22.66
CA MET A 127 16.53 -15.74 -22.35
C MET A 127 17.14 -17.14 -22.46
N ALA A 128 16.48 -18.16 -21.91
CA ALA A 128 16.94 -19.55 -21.99
C ALA A 128 17.01 -20.07 -23.45
N GLN A 129 16.17 -19.54 -24.33
CA GLN A 129 16.18 -19.85 -25.77
C GLN A 129 17.23 -19.05 -26.56
N GLY A 130 18.06 -18.22 -25.91
CA GLY A 130 19.06 -17.38 -26.57
C GLY A 130 18.49 -16.25 -27.42
N LYS A 131 17.21 -15.91 -27.25
CA LYS A 131 16.49 -14.92 -28.09
C LYS A 131 16.55 -13.49 -27.54
N ARG A 132 17.32 -13.22 -26.47
CA ARG A 132 17.42 -11.90 -25.82
C ARG A 132 18.88 -11.50 -25.54
N SER A 133 19.14 -10.19 -25.61
CA SER A 133 20.47 -9.62 -25.41
C SER A 133 20.86 -9.58 -23.92
N SER A 134 22.18 -9.44 -23.66
CA SER A 134 22.73 -9.42 -22.30
C SER A 134 22.31 -8.22 -21.44
N ALA A 135 21.96 -7.08 -22.05
CA ALA A 135 21.53 -5.89 -21.30
C ALA A 135 20.12 -6.07 -20.72
N VAL A 136 19.22 -6.66 -21.51
CA VAL A 136 17.85 -7.00 -21.10
C VAL A 136 17.86 -8.05 -19.98
N ALA A 137 18.80 -8.99 -20.04
CA ALA A 137 19.01 -10.00 -19.00
C ALA A 137 19.45 -9.40 -17.66
N PHE A 138 20.23 -8.32 -17.69
CA PHE A 138 20.73 -7.64 -16.49
C PHE A 138 19.65 -6.81 -15.80
N ASN A 139 18.91 -5.99 -16.56
CA ASN A 139 17.78 -5.20 -16.02
C ASN A 139 16.69 -6.14 -15.44
N TYR A 140 16.36 -7.21 -16.18
CA TYR A 140 15.50 -8.29 -15.71
C TYR A 140 15.91 -8.84 -14.34
N TYR A 141 17.21 -9.07 -14.12
CA TYR A 141 17.72 -9.58 -12.85
C TYR A 141 17.54 -8.57 -11.71
N GLN A 142 17.78 -7.29 -11.99
CA GLN A 142 17.64 -6.20 -11.02
C GLN A 142 16.18 -6.04 -10.59
N THR A 143 15.25 -5.88 -11.54
CA THR A 143 13.82 -5.70 -11.26
C THR A 143 13.21 -6.95 -10.62
N MET A 144 13.60 -8.16 -11.05
CA MET A 144 13.10 -9.38 -10.40
C MET A 144 13.63 -9.53 -8.95
N THR A 145 14.88 -9.16 -8.69
CA THR A 145 15.44 -9.21 -7.32
C THR A 145 14.69 -8.25 -6.42
N ASN A 146 14.45 -7.01 -6.87
CA ASN A 146 13.65 -6.03 -6.15
C ASN A 146 12.21 -6.50 -5.91
N PHE A 147 11.60 -7.19 -6.88
CA PHE A 147 10.23 -7.67 -6.78
C PHE A 147 10.07 -8.92 -5.88
N LYS A 148 11.06 -9.81 -5.85
CA LYS A 148 10.99 -11.09 -5.12
C LYS A 148 10.95 -10.90 -3.60
N ASP A 149 11.54 -9.82 -3.11
CA ASP A 149 11.63 -9.48 -1.68
C ASP A 149 10.48 -8.58 -1.20
N ILE A 150 9.53 -8.21 -2.08
CA ILE A 150 8.34 -7.45 -1.73
C ILE A 150 7.16 -8.43 -1.62
N PRO A 151 6.83 -8.94 -0.41
CA PRO A 151 5.54 -9.58 -0.20
C PRO A 151 4.42 -8.58 -0.55
N PRO A 152 3.20 -9.02 -0.90
CA PRO A 152 2.05 -8.12 -0.90
C PRO A 152 2.09 -7.37 0.43
N GLN A 153 2.35 -6.06 0.40
CA GLN A 153 2.72 -5.32 1.61
C GLN A 153 1.53 -5.17 2.58
N PHE A 154 0.34 -5.58 2.13
CA PHE A 154 -0.88 -5.74 2.92
C PHE A 154 -1.13 -7.18 3.40
N LEU A 155 -0.13 -8.07 3.37
CA LEU A 155 -0.24 -9.33 4.10
C LEU A 155 -0.25 -9.00 5.59
N ASP A 156 -1.41 -9.26 6.20
CA ASP A 156 -1.65 -9.25 7.63
C ASP A 156 -0.55 -10.07 8.35
N ASN A 157 0.47 -9.39 8.85
CA ASN A 157 1.32 -9.92 9.91
C ASN A 157 0.61 -9.68 11.25
N LYS A 158 -0.60 -10.24 11.38
CA LYS A 158 -1.19 -10.53 12.69
C LYS A 158 -1.17 -12.03 12.90
N ASN A 159 -0.13 -12.46 13.61
CA ASN A 159 -0.25 -13.48 14.65
C ASN A 159 0.66 -13.09 15.80
#